data_AF-A0A0N9DVA8-F1
#
_entry.id   AF-A0A0N9DVA8-F1
#
_cell.length_a   1.000
_cell.length_b   1.000
_cell.length_c   1.000
_cell.angle_alpha   90.00
_cell.angle_beta   90.00
_cell.angle_gamma   90.00
#
_symmetry.space_group_name_H-M   'P 1'
#
loop_
_entity.id
_entity.type
_entity.pdbx_description
1 polymer ?
#
loop_
_entity_poly.entity_id
_entity_poly.type
_entity_poly.pdbx_seq_one_letter_code
_entity_poly.pdbx_strand_id
1 'polypeptide(L)'
;DGGDTWQGSATSLWTRAQDMVDAGKLLGVDVMTAHWGMTYGAQRLQEIVANDLKGHIEFIAQNIKTTDFGDPVFPPHTMREMNGVSVAIIGQAFP
;
A
#
# COMPACT_ATOMS: atom_id res chain seq x y z
N ASP A 1 -0.97 -7.25 3.96
CA ASP A 1 -0.89 -6.25 5.05
C ASP A 1 -2.15 -5.39 5.01
N GLY A 2 -2.87 -5.29 6.14
CA GLY A 2 -4.15 -4.58 6.24
C GLY A 2 -4.03 -3.06 6.28
N GLY A 3 -2.81 -2.51 6.26
CA GLY A 3 -2.55 -1.08 6.43
C GLY A 3 -2.10 -0.75 7.86
N ASP A 4 -1.89 0.54 8.13
CA ASP A 4 -1.41 1.06 9.43
C ASP A 4 -0.02 0.59 9.88
N THR A 5 0.77 0.01 8.98
CA THR A 5 2.10 -0.53 9.27
C THR A 5 3.21 0.52 9.27
N TRP A 6 3.07 1.57 8.47
CA TRP A 6 4.15 2.51 8.18
C TRP A 6 4.31 3.61 9.21
N GLN A 7 3.47 3.69 10.22
CA GLN A 7 3.48 4.80 11.18
C GLN A 7 3.49 4.26 12.61
N GLY A 8 3.93 5.06 13.58
CA GLY A 8 3.73 4.76 15.01
C GLY A 8 5.00 4.35 15.75
N SER A 9 6.16 4.44 15.11
CA SER A 9 7.47 4.15 15.71
C SER A 9 8.47 5.29 15.49
N ALA A 10 9.48 5.37 16.37
CA ALA A 10 10.55 6.35 16.24
C ALA A 10 11.37 6.15 14.96
N THR A 11 11.67 4.90 14.61
CA THR A 11 12.42 4.55 13.39
C THR A 11 11.64 4.93 12.13
N SER A 12 10.32 4.76 12.14
CA SER A 12 9.48 5.17 11.01
C SER A 12 9.38 6.70 10.88
N LEU A 13 9.36 7.43 12.01
CA LEU A 13 9.45 8.89 11.98
C LEU A 13 10.79 9.36 11.39
N TRP A 14 11.90 8.80 11.86
CA TRP A 14 13.25 9.20 11.42
C TRP A 14 13.55 8.86 9.97
N THR A 15 12.97 7.77 9.46
CA THR A 15 13.22 7.28 8.09
C THR A 15 12.11 7.63 7.10
N ARG A 16 11.09 8.37 7.54
CA ARG A 16 9.89 8.69 6.73
C ARG A 16 9.28 7.42 6.12
N ALA A 17 8.97 6.46 6.99
CA ALA A 17 8.42 5.12 6.71
C ALA A 17 9.36 4.10 6.02
N GLN A 18 10.58 4.48 5.62
CA GLN A 18 11.42 3.58 4.82
C GLN A 18 11.78 2.29 5.56
N ASP A 19 12.00 2.36 6.87
CA ASP A 19 12.29 1.17 7.69
C ASP A 19 11.18 0.11 7.59
N MET A 20 9.92 0.53 7.67
CA MET A 20 8.76 -0.36 7.60
C MET A 20 8.48 -0.83 6.17
N VAL A 21 8.75 0.01 5.16
CA VAL A 21 8.70 -0.38 3.74
C VAL A 21 9.72 -1.49 3.45
N ASP A 22 10.95 -1.32 3.90
CA ASP A 22 12.02 -2.30 3.71
C ASP A 22 11.76 -3.59 4.51
N ALA A 23 11.26 -3.47 5.75
CA ALA A 23 10.83 -4.61 6.55
C ALA A 23 9.70 -5.40 5.86
N GLY A 24 8.70 -4.71 5.28
CA GLY A 24 7.60 -5.36 4.54
C GLY A 24 8.09 -6.16 3.34
N LYS A 25 9.07 -5.64 2.58
CA LYS A 25 9.70 -6.37 1.48
C LYS A 25 10.44 -7.61 1.96
N LEU A 26 11.23 -7.49 3.04
CA LEU A 26 11.98 -8.61 3.61
C LEU A 26 11.08 -9.71 4.17
N LEU A 27 9.93 -9.34 4.74
CA LEU A 27 8.92 -10.27 5.26
C LEU A 27 8.12 -10.96 4.14
N GLY A 28 8.24 -10.52 2.88
CA GLY A 28 7.53 -11.10 1.75
C GLY A 28 6.04 -10.74 1.74
N VAL A 29 5.68 -9.50 2.11
CA VAL A 29 4.29 -9.02 1.99
C VAL A 29 3.92 -8.92 0.51
N ASP A 30 2.91 -9.67 0.07
CA ASP A 30 2.51 -9.65 -1.36
C ASP A 30 1.59 -8.48 -1.74
N VAL A 31 0.69 -8.08 -0.83
CA VAL A 31 -0.40 -7.13 -1.10
C VAL A 31 -0.66 -6.27 0.13
N MET A 32 -0.94 -4.99 -0.06
CA MET A 32 -1.30 -4.09 1.04
C MET A 32 -2.32 -3.01 0.67
N THR A 33 -2.92 -2.42 1.71
CA THR A 33 -3.73 -1.20 1.62
C THR A 33 -3.24 -0.18 2.66
N ALA A 34 -3.94 0.95 2.86
CA ALA A 34 -3.44 2.04 3.72
C ALA A 34 -4.50 2.75 4.56
N HIS A 35 -4.00 3.39 5.63
CA HIS A 35 -4.70 4.41 6.39
C HIS A 35 -3.67 5.38 7.03
N TRP A 36 -3.10 5.09 8.19
CA TRP A 36 -2.11 5.95 8.86
C TRP A 36 -0.82 6.16 8.05
N GLY A 37 -0.47 5.23 7.15
CA GLY A 37 0.63 5.40 6.20
C GLY A 37 0.49 6.64 5.30
N MET A 38 -0.73 7.14 5.10
CA MET A 38 -0.97 8.37 4.33
C MET A 38 -0.54 9.66 5.04
N THR A 39 -0.28 9.60 6.36
CA THR A 39 0.15 10.79 7.13
C THR A 39 1.54 11.31 6.74
N TYR A 40 2.34 10.53 6.02
CA TYR A 40 3.60 11.00 5.40
C TYR A 40 3.37 11.93 4.20
N GLY A 41 2.11 12.14 3.79
CA GLY A 41 1.72 13.00 2.68
C GLY A 41 1.69 12.26 1.35
N ALA A 42 0.84 12.76 0.43
CA ALA A 42 0.59 12.13 -0.87
C ALA A 42 1.87 11.95 -1.70
N GLN A 43 2.79 12.92 -1.66
CA GLN A 43 4.06 12.82 -2.39
C GLN A 43 4.89 11.62 -1.91
N ARG A 44 5.09 11.46 -0.60
CA ARG A 44 5.88 10.35 -0.05
C ARG A 44 5.19 9.01 -0.30
N LEU A 45 3.87 8.97 -0.17
CA LEU A 45 3.07 7.79 -0.51
C LEU A 45 3.29 7.37 -1.97
N GLN A 46 3.19 8.31 -2.91
CA GLN A 46 3.41 8.04 -4.34
C GLN A 46 4.84 7.62 -4.65
N GLU A 47 5.84 8.24 -4.01
CA GLU A 47 7.24 7.85 -4.14
C GLU A 47 7.46 6.38 -3.74
N ILE A 48 6.93 5.97 -2.58
CA ILE A 48 7.02 4.59 -2.09
C ILE A 48 6.29 3.62 -3.04
N VAL A 49 5.05 3.91 -3.41
CA VAL A 49 4.25 3.02 -4.26
C VAL A 49 4.85 2.88 -5.66
N ALA A 50 5.34 3.97 -6.26
CA ALA A 50 5.86 3.97 -7.62
C ALA A 50 7.26 3.35 -7.74
N ASN A 51 8.09 3.47 -6.69
CA ASN A 51 9.50 3.06 -6.72
C ASN A 51 9.78 1.88 -5.80
N ASP A 52 9.54 2.03 -4.49
CA ASP A 52 9.97 1.06 -3.49
C ASP A 52 9.16 -0.25 -3.53
N LEU A 53 7.84 -0.16 -3.75
CA LEU A 53 6.96 -1.34 -3.75
C LEU A 53 6.87 -2.03 -5.10
N LYS A 54 7.24 -1.34 -6.18
CA LYS A 54 7.06 -1.82 -7.55
C LYS A 54 7.78 -3.15 -7.77
N GLY A 55 7.02 -4.17 -8.19
CA GLY A 55 7.53 -5.52 -8.41
C GLY A 55 7.73 -6.35 -7.14
N HIS A 56 7.37 -5.82 -5.97
CA HIS A 56 7.48 -6.51 -4.68
C HIS A 56 6.14 -6.62 -3.97
N ILE A 57 5.48 -5.49 -3.71
CA ILE A 57 4.22 -5.42 -2.95
C ILE A 57 3.17 -4.71 -3.79
N GLU A 58 2.01 -5.32 -4.00
CA GLU A 58 0.90 -4.67 -4.69
C GLU A 58 0.10 -3.80 -3.72
N PHE A 59 0.16 -2.49 -3.93
CA PHE A 59 -0.64 -1.52 -3.21
C PHE A 59 -2.01 -1.36 -3.88
N ILE A 60 -3.08 -1.72 -3.17
CA ILE A 60 -4.46 -1.70 -3.69
C ILE A 60 -5.41 -0.93 -2.78
N ALA A 61 -6.33 -0.18 -3.38
CA ALA A 61 -7.39 0.53 -2.68
C ALA A 61 -8.52 0.90 -3.65
N GLN A 62 -9.71 0.34 -3.44
CA GLN A 62 -10.88 0.56 -4.29
C GLN A 62 -11.57 1.91 -4.04
N ASN A 63 -11.39 2.48 -2.85
CA ASN A 63 -12.11 3.66 -2.38
C ASN A 63 -11.32 4.98 -2.45
N ILE A 64 -10.09 4.97 -2.98
CA ILE A 64 -9.29 6.19 -3.14
C ILE A 64 -9.47 6.72 -4.55
N LYS A 65 -9.99 7.93 -4.65
CA LYS A 65 -10.32 8.58 -5.91
C LYS A 65 -9.84 10.03 -5.95
N THR A 66 -9.64 10.56 -7.15
CA THR A 66 -9.37 11.98 -7.34
C THR A 66 -10.58 12.81 -6.90
N THR A 67 -10.33 14.05 -6.46
CA THR A 67 -11.38 14.93 -5.95
C THR A 67 -12.18 15.62 -7.05
N ASP A 68 -11.66 15.66 -8.28
CA ASP A 68 -12.27 16.32 -9.43
C ASP A 68 -13.29 15.41 -10.14
N PHE A 69 -12.83 14.37 -10.81
CA PHE A 69 -13.63 13.47 -11.64
C PHE A 69 -13.94 12.14 -10.94
N GLY A 70 -13.33 11.87 -9.78
CA GLY A 70 -13.54 10.63 -9.05
C GLY A 70 -12.83 9.44 -9.68
N ASP A 71 -11.75 9.68 -10.43
CA ASP A 71 -10.96 8.64 -11.06
C ASP A 71 -10.21 7.82 -9.99
N PRO A 72 -10.08 6.49 -10.17
CA PRO A 72 -9.33 5.66 -9.23
C PRO A 72 -7.85 6.06 -9.20
N VAL A 73 -7.31 6.27 -8.00
CA VAL A 73 -5.88 6.62 -7.83
C VAL A 73 -5.00 5.37 -7.82
N PHE A 74 -5.53 4.26 -7.29
CA PHE A 74 -4.82 2.98 -7.18
C PHE A 74 -5.67 1.86 -7.80
N PRO A 75 -5.05 0.72 -8.17
CA PRO A 75 -5.80 -0.47 -8.53
C PRO A 75 -6.75 -0.88 -7.40
N PRO A 76 -8.02 -1.21 -7.72
CA PRO A 76 -8.99 -1.57 -6.69
C PRO A 76 -8.77 -2.98 -6.11
N HIS A 77 -8.14 -3.86 -6.89
CA HIS A 77 -7.90 -5.26 -6.54
C HIS A 77 -6.70 -5.82 -7.31
N THR A 78 -6.25 -7.01 -6.92
CA THR A 78 -5.33 -7.85 -7.68
C THR A 78 -5.86 -9.28 -7.79
N MET A 79 -5.40 -10.01 -8.81
CA MET A 79 -5.74 -11.41 -9.05
C MET A 79 -4.52 -12.28 -8.76
N ARG A 80 -4.72 -13.37 -8.01
CA ARG A 80 -3.70 -14.37 -7.72
C ARG A 80 -4.20 -15.75 -8.08
N GLU A 81 -3.32 -16.60 -8.58
CA GLU A 81 -3.58 -18.03 -8.68
C GLU A 81 -2.95 -18.72 -7.46
N MET A 82 -3.77 -19.40 -6.66
CA MET A 82 -3.33 -20.07 -5.44
C MET A 82 -3.84 -21.51 -5.47
N ASN A 83 -2.92 -22.47 -5.55
CA ASN A 83 -3.24 -23.90 -5.63
C ASN A 83 -4.22 -24.24 -6.78
N GLY A 84 -4.06 -23.60 -7.94
CA GLY A 84 -4.94 -23.78 -9.12
C GLY A 84 -6.31 -23.10 -9.01
N VAL A 85 -6.52 -22.26 -7.98
CA VAL A 85 -7.75 -21.48 -7.78
C VAL A 85 -7.43 -20.00 -8.02
N SER A 86 -8.25 -19.35 -8.83
CA SER A 86 -8.18 -17.90 -9.02
C SER A 86 -8.81 -17.17 -7.83
N VAL A 87 -8.05 -16.27 -7.22
CA VAL A 87 -8.40 -15.50 -6.02
C VAL A 87 -8.28 -14.02 -6.31
N ALA A 88 -9.37 -13.28 -6.10
CA ALA A 88 -9.35 -11.82 -6.13
C ALA A 88 -9.11 -11.28 -4.71
N ILE A 89 -8.18 -10.33 -4.58
CA ILE A 89 -7.92 -9.61 -3.33
C ILE A 89 -8.29 -8.16 -3.55
N ILE A 90 -9.30 -7.67 -2.83
CA ILE A 90 -9.84 -6.31 -2.97
C ILE A 90 -9.27 -5.45 -1.83
N GLY A 91 -8.76 -4.28 -2.18
CA GLY A 91 -8.19 -3.32 -1.22
C GLY A 91 -9.24 -2.34 -0.74
N GLN A 92 -9.31 -2.10 0.57
CA GLN A 92 -10.15 -1.07 1.17
C GLN A 92 -9.29 -0.26 2.14
N ALA A 93 -8.98 0.98 1.77
CA ALA A 93 -8.36 1.93 2.68
C ALA A 93 -9.40 2.43 3.70
N PHE A 94 -8.95 2.96 4.84
CA PHE A 94 -9.86 3.60 5.80
C PHE A 94 -10.62 4.77 5.12
N PRO A 95 -11.96 4.88 5.27
CA PRO A 95 -12.77 5.92 4.62
C PRO A 95 -12.53 7.35 5.12
#